data_AF-A0A963RDQ6-F1
#
_entry.id   AF-A0A963RDQ6-F1
#
_cell.length_a   1.000
_cell.length_b   1.000
_cell.length_c   1.000
_cell.angle_alpha   90.00
_cell.angle_beta   90.00
_cell.angle_gamma   90.00
#
_symmetry.space_group_name_H-M   'P 1'
#
loop_
_entity.id
_entity.type
_entity.pdbx_description
1 polymer ?
#
loop_
_entity_poly.entity_id
_entity_poly.type
_entity_poly.pdbx_seq_one_letter_code
_entity_poly.pdbx_strand_id
1 'polypeptide(L)'
;MKRVLTVSLLATALLGSVAHASDADRQESAEKRLRGCIAAGASTAPKASLANAIQHVRAFCGPQIGDVAEIRVSEATEGLSGEEAEEARVRTIRELNNEIAYAVANFTGLIP
;
A
#
# COMPACT_ATOMS: atom_id res chain seq x y z
N MET A 1 11.78 9.74 65.98
CA MET A 1 12.56 10.64 65.09
C MET A 1 11.90 10.63 63.71
N LYS A 2 11.18 11.69 63.35
CA LYS A 2 10.49 11.84 62.06
C LYS A 2 11.51 12.21 60.98
N ARG A 3 11.62 11.41 59.92
CA ARG A 3 12.29 11.81 58.67
C ARG A 3 11.22 11.86 57.59
N VAL A 4 10.76 13.07 57.30
CA VAL A 4 10.03 13.44 56.09
C VAL A 4 11.00 14.27 55.27
N LEU A 5 11.24 13.92 54.00
CA LEU A 5 11.87 14.71 52.92
C LEU A 5 12.33 13.69 51.86
N THR A 6 12.03 13.74 50.57
CA THR A 6 11.09 14.52 49.75
C THR A 6 11.14 13.80 48.41
N VAL A 7 9.97 13.51 47.85
CA VAL A 7 9.81 12.90 46.52
C VAL A 7 10.10 13.97 45.46
N SER A 8 11.01 13.70 44.53
CA SER A 8 11.10 14.40 43.25
C SER A 8 10.98 13.37 42.12
N LEU A 9 9.73 13.09 41.74
CA LEU A 9 9.40 12.48 40.46
C LEU A 9 9.72 13.51 39.36
N LEU A 10 10.79 13.28 38.60
CA LEU A 10 11.02 14.01 37.35
C LEU A 10 10.23 13.30 36.25
N ALA A 11 8.97 13.69 36.08
CA ALA A 11 8.15 13.25 34.96
C ALA A 11 8.58 14.02 33.70
N THR A 12 9.48 13.45 32.91
CA THR A 12 9.77 13.91 31.56
C THR A 12 8.55 13.61 30.68
N ALA A 13 7.68 14.61 30.53
CA ALA A 13 6.60 14.58 29.56
C ALA A 13 7.21 14.60 28.16
N LEU A 14 7.43 13.41 27.58
CA LEU A 14 7.60 13.22 26.14
C LEU A 14 6.25 13.51 25.48
N LEU A 15 5.95 14.79 25.27
CA LEU A 15 4.96 15.23 24.31
C LEU A 15 5.54 14.99 22.91
N GLY A 16 5.62 13.72 22.53
CA GLY A 16 5.80 13.32 21.14
C GLY A 16 4.54 13.74 20.40
N SER A 17 4.62 14.84 19.65
CA SER A 17 3.62 15.21 18.67
C SER A 17 3.41 14.02 17.73
N VAL A 18 2.25 13.38 17.80
CA VAL A 18 1.85 12.37 16.82
C VAL A 18 1.66 13.14 15.52
N ALA A 19 2.67 13.12 14.64
CA ALA A 19 2.55 13.71 13.33
C ALA A 19 1.48 12.92 12.57
N HIS A 20 0.35 13.56 12.27
CA HIS A 20 -0.64 13.01 11.37
C HIS A 20 0.00 12.96 9.98
N ALA A 21 0.26 11.74 9.49
CA ALA A 21 0.75 11.53 8.13
C ALA A 21 -0.28 12.11 7.14
N SER A 22 0.21 12.88 6.16
CA SER A 22 -0.65 13.41 5.11
C SER A 22 -1.17 12.28 4.22
N ASP A 23 -2.22 12.55 3.45
CA ASP A 23 -2.79 11.56 2.52
C ASP A 23 -1.76 11.11 1.47
N ALA A 24 -0.91 12.02 1.02
CA ALA A 24 0.24 11.73 0.16
C ALA A 24 1.24 10.76 0.82
N ASP A 25 1.53 10.93 2.11
CA ASP A 25 2.42 10.01 2.84
C ASP A 25 1.79 8.62 2.97
N ARG A 26 0.46 8.55 3.16
CA ARG A 26 -0.29 7.28 3.21
C ARG A 26 -0.24 6.56 1.87
N GLN A 27 -0.45 7.29 0.77
CA GLN A 27 -0.37 6.77 -0.59
C GLN A 27 1.03 6.25 -0.89
N GLU A 28 2.08 7.07 -0.71
CA GLU A 28 3.46 6.67 -1.00
C GLU A 28 3.86 5.43 -0.19
N SER A 29 3.45 5.37 1.08
CA SER A 29 3.70 4.22 1.94
C SER A 29 2.98 2.96 1.46
N ALA A 30 1.75 3.07 0.99
CA ALA A 30 0.99 1.94 0.43
C ALA A 30 1.64 1.42 -0.86
N GLU A 31 2.05 2.32 -1.76
CA GLU A 31 2.76 1.99 -3.01
C GLU A 31 4.08 1.26 -2.74
N LYS A 32 4.87 1.76 -1.77
CA LYS A 32 6.13 1.11 -1.36
C LYS A 32 5.87 -0.31 -0.84
N ARG A 33 4.84 -0.51 -0.01
CA ARG A 33 4.46 -1.84 0.49
C ARG A 33 4.00 -2.77 -0.64
N LEU A 34 3.18 -2.27 -1.57
CA LEU A 34 2.73 -3.05 -2.72
C LEU A 34 3.92 -3.49 -3.57
N ARG A 35 4.83 -2.57 -3.92
CA ARG A 35 6.02 -2.90 -4.71
C ARG A 35 6.91 -3.93 -4.02
N GLY A 36 7.13 -3.79 -2.72
CA GLY A 36 7.87 -4.78 -1.92
C GLY A 36 7.19 -6.15 -1.93
N CYS A 37 5.87 -6.19 -1.79
CA CYS A 37 5.11 -7.43 -1.87
C CYS A 37 5.21 -8.06 -3.26
N ILE A 38 5.04 -7.29 -4.34
CA ILE A 38 5.12 -7.80 -5.71
C ILE A 38 6.50 -8.42 -5.97
N ALA A 39 7.58 -7.77 -5.53
CA ALA A 39 8.92 -8.33 -5.65
C ALA A 39 9.06 -9.68 -4.91
N ALA A 40 8.56 -9.76 -3.66
CA ALA A 40 8.58 -10.98 -2.88
C ALA A 40 7.72 -12.09 -3.51
N GLY A 41 6.49 -11.76 -3.92
CA GLY A 41 5.57 -12.68 -4.59
C GLY A 41 6.15 -13.20 -5.92
N ALA A 42 6.75 -12.32 -6.73
CA ALA A 42 7.38 -12.67 -7.99
C ALA A 42 8.58 -13.62 -7.80
N SER A 43 9.35 -13.46 -6.70
CA SER A 43 10.48 -14.35 -6.41
C SER A 43 10.07 -15.80 -6.10
N THR A 44 8.82 -16.01 -5.67
CA THR A 44 8.25 -17.32 -5.36
C THR A 44 7.25 -17.82 -6.41
N ALA A 45 6.99 -17.01 -7.45
CA ALA A 45 5.96 -17.30 -8.44
C ALA A 45 6.34 -18.47 -9.36
N PRO A 46 5.38 -19.32 -9.77
CA PRO A 46 5.60 -20.31 -10.82
C PRO A 46 6.06 -19.64 -12.12
N LYS A 47 7.17 -20.11 -12.70
CA LYS A 47 7.75 -19.56 -13.94
C LYS A 47 7.21 -20.20 -15.23
N ALA A 48 6.06 -20.86 -15.16
CA ALA A 48 5.46 -21.57 -16.29
C ALA A 48 4.89 -20.60 -17.34
N SER A 49 4.32 -19.47 -16.91
CA SER A 49 3.80 -18.42 -17.79
C SER A 49 3.63 -17.11 -17.01
N LEU A 50 3.61 -15.98 -17.72
CA LEU A 50 3.35 -14.67 -17.10
C LEU A 50 1.97 -14.64 -16.41
N ALA A 51 0.95 -15.24 -17.02
CA ALA A 51 -0.39 -15.31 -16.46
C ALA A 51 -0.43 -16.06 -15.11
N ASN A 52 0.33 -17.15 -14.97
CA ASN A 52 0.41 -17.89 -13.71
C ASN A 52 1.15 -17.09 -12.64
N ALA A 53 2.23 -16.40 -13.02
CA ALA A 53 2.97 -15.55 -12.10
C ALA A 53 2.12 -14.37 -11.60
N ILE A 54 1.34 -13.73 -12.48
CA ILE A 54 0.42 -12.65 -12.11
C ILE A 54 -0.66 -13.17 -11.14
N GLN A 55 -1.26 -14.33 -11.41
CA GLN A 55 -2.26 -14.92 -10.52
C GLN A 55 -1.68 -15.23 -9.14
N HIS A 56 -0.47 -15.82 -9.10
CA HIS A 56 0.24 -16.08 -7.85
C HIS A 56 0.49 -14.80 -7.06
N VAL A 57 1.02 -13.76 -7.71
CA VAL A 57 1.31 -12.47 -7.06
C VAL A 57 0.03 -11.80 -6.56
N ARG A 58 -1.08 -11.87 -7.31
CA ARG A 58 -2.38 -11.36 -6.86
C ARG A 58 -2.89 -12.07 -5.62
N ALA A 59 -2.76 -13.39 -5.57
CA ALA A 59 -3.12 -14.17 -4.38
C ALA A 59 -2.21 -13.84 -3.19
N PHE A 60 -0.91 -13.64 -3.44
CA PHE A 60 0.09 -13.35 -2.42
C PHE A 60 -0.03 -11.92 -1.85
N CYS A 61 -0.32 -10.93 -2.70
CA CYS A 61 -0.35 -9.49 -2.36
C CYS A 61 -1.75 -8.88 -2.31
N GLY A 62 -2.80 -9.71 -2.24
CA GLY A 62 -4.20 -9.27 -2.27
C GLY A 62 -4.51 -8.07 -1.35
N PRO A 63 -4.09 -8.10 -0.07
CA PRO A 63 -4.31 -6.98 0.84
C PRO A 63 -3.66 -5.67 0.37
N GLN A 64 -2.40 -5.69 -0.04
CA GLN A 64 -1.67 -4.49 -0.50
C GLN A 64 -2.24 -3.94 -1.80
N ILE A 65 -2.71 -4.82 -2.70
CA ILE A 65 -3.39 -4.40 -3.93
C ILE A 65 -4.71 -3.72 -3.57
N GLY A 66 -5.47 -4.27 -2.62
CA GLY A 66 -6.70 -3.69 -2.11
C GLY A 66 -6.49 -2.29 -1.52
N ASP A 67 -5.51 -2.15 -0.63
CA ASP A 67 -5.18 -0.86 0.00
C ASP A 67 -4.85 0.22 -1.06
N VAL A 68 -3.99 -0.10 -2.02
CA VAL A 68 -3.61 0.85 -3.10
C VAL A 68 -4.80 1.16 -4.01
N ALA A 69 -5.61 0.15 -4.35
CA ALA A 69 -6.81 0.34 -5.14
C ALA A 69 -7.80 1.29 -4.45
N GLU A 70 -8.04 1.11 -3.16
CA GLU A 70 -8.93 1.98 -2.38
C GLU A 70 -8.45 3.43 -2.37
N ILE A 71 -7.16 3.65 -2.07
CA ILE A 71 -6.55 4.99 -2.04
C ILE A 71 -6.67 5.66 -3.42
N ARG A 72 -6.20 5.00 -4.47
CA ARG A 72 -6.20 5.57 -5.82
C ARG A 72 -7.62 5.80 -6.34
N VAL A 73 -8.57 4.92 -6.05
CA VAL A 73 -9.98 5.11 -6.45
C VAL A 73 -10.61 6.27 -5.68
N SER A 74 -10.35 6.38 -4.37
CA SER A 74 -10.83 7.51 -3.58
C SER A 74 -10.35 8.85 -4.14
N GLU A 75 -9.06 8.95 -4.50
CA GLU A 75 -8.50 10.15 -5.12
C GLU A 75 -9.07 10.40 -6.52
N ALA A 76 -9.14 9.37 -7.36
CA ALA A 76 -9.59 9.51 -8.75
C ALA A 76 -11.09 9.83 -8.88
N THR A 77 -11.87 9.57 -7.84
CA THR A 77 -13.33 9.82 -7.81
C THR A 77 -13.71 11.03 -6.98
N GLU A 78 -12.75 11.76 -6.42
CA GLU A 78 -13.02 12.94 -5.60
C GLU A 78 -13.80 13.99 -6.40
N GLY A 79 -14.96 14.41 -5.86
CA GLY A 79 -15.83 15.39 -6.49
C GLY A 79 -16.62 14.88 -7.71
N LEU A 80 -16.46 13.62 -8.11
CA LEU A 80 -17.23 12.99 -9.20
C LEU A 80 -18.49 12.29 -8.67
N SER A 81 -19.47 12.07 -9.54
CA SER A 81 -20.68 11.31 -9.20
C SER A 81 -21.23 10.54 -10.40
N GLY A 82 -22.10 9.57 -10.13
CA GLY A 82 -22.77 8.80 -11.19
C GLY A 82 -21.81 8.06 -12.11
N GLU A 83 -22.05 8.18 -13.42
CA GLU A 83 -21.27 7.49 -14.47
C GLU A 83 -19.80 7.94 -14.50
N GLU A 84 -19.52 9.23 -14.28
CA GLU A 84 -18.14 9.76 -14.30
C GLU A 84 -17.28 9.15 -13.19
N ALA A 85 -17.85 8.98 -11.99
CA ALA A 85 -17.15 8.34 -10.88
C ALA A 85 -16.89 6.84 -11.16
N GLU A 86 -17.83 6.15 -11.78
CA GLU A 86 -17.66 4.73 -12.12
C GLU A 86 -16.63 4.53 -13.23
N GLU A 87 -16.62 5.38 -14.26
CA GLU A 87 -15.59 5.35 -15.30
C GLU A 87 -14.19 5.63 -14.73
N ALA A 88 -14.09 6.59 -13.81
CA ALA A 88 -12.84 6.88 -13.11
C ALA A 88 -12.35 5.69 -12.29
N ARG A 89 -13.23 5.08 -11.49
CA ARG A 89 -12.92 3.87 -10.73
C ARG A 89 -12.44 2.74 -11.65
N VAL A 90 -13.18 2.44 -12.72
CA VAL A 90 -12.82 1.33 -13.65
C VAL A 90 -11.47 1.58 -14.31
N ARG A 91 -11.21 2.82 -14.75
CA ARG A 91 -9.93 3.21 -15.35
C ARG A 91 -8.78 3.02 -14.36
N THR A 92 -8.90 3.54 -13.14
CA THR A 92 -7.89 3.42 -12.09
C THR A 92 -7.56 1.97 -11.76
N ILE A 93 -8.58 1.11 -11.65
CA ILE A 93 -8.37 -0.33 -11.40
C ILE A 93 -7.67 -1.00 -12.59
N ARG A 94 -8.00 -0.64 -13.83
CA ARG A 94 -7.33 -1.16 -15.03
C ARG A 94 -5.86 -0.74 -15.08
N GLU A 95 -5.56 0.52 -14.78
CA GLU A 95 -4.20 1.04 -14.72
C GLU A 95 -3.37 0.29 -13.67
N LEU A 96 -3.89 0.15 -12.45
CA LEU A 96 -3.24 -0.63 -11.39
C LEU A 96 -3.00 -2.09 -11.80
N ASN A 97 -3.98 -2.73 -12.45
CA ASN A 97 -3.84 -4.09 -12.94
C ASN A 97 -2.72 -4.24 -13.98
N ASN A 98 -2.58 -3.25 -14.88
CA ASN A 98 -1.53 -3.22 -15.89
C ASN A 98 -0.17 -2.99 -15.25
N GLU A 99 -0.05 -2.06 -14.31
CA GLU A 99 1.19 -1.80 -13.56
C GLU A 99 1.67 -3.05 -12.82
N ILE A 100 0.77 -3.78 -12.17
CA ILE A 100 1.09 -5.05 -11.51
C ILE A 100 1.60 -6.06 -12.54
N ALA A 101 0.93 -6.21 -13.68
CA ALA A 101 1.36 -7.14 -14.73
C ALA A 101 2.77 -6.80 -15.25
N TYR A 102 3.05 -5.52 -15.51
CA TYR A 102 4.37 -5.05 -15.92
C TYR A 102 5.42 -5.28 -14.84
N ALA A 103 5.12 -4.99 -13.58
CA ALA A 103 6.04 -5.23 -12.47
C ALA A 103 6.37 -6.72 -12.34
N VAL A 104 5.37 -7.60 -12.41
CA VAL A 104 5.58 -9.05 -12.37
C VAL A 104 6.42 -9.54 -13.54
N ALA A 105 6.13 -9.08 -14.77
CA ALA A 105 6.95 -9.39 -15.94
C ALA A 105 8.42 -9.00 -15.72
N ASN A 106 8.66 -7.78 -15.23
CA ASN A 106 10.00 -7.27 -14.95
C ASN A 106 10.73 -8.09 -13.88
N PHE A 107 10.07 -8.46 -12.78
CA PHE A 107 10.70 -9.23 -11.70
C PHE A 107 10.93 -10.70 -12.06
N THR A 108 10.06 -11.28 -12.89
CA THR A 108 10.15 -12.69 -13.27
C THR A 108 10.97 -12.94 -14.53
N GLY A 109 11.14 -11.93 -15.39
CA GLY A 109 11.73 -12.04 -16.72
C GLY A 109 10.81 -12.70 -17.75
N LEU A 110 9.52 -12.86 -17.42
CA LEU A 110 8.53 -13.47 -18.31
C LEU A 110 7.93 -12.42 -19.24
N ILE A 111 7.84 -12.74 -20.52
CA ILE A 111 7.20 -11.91 -21.55
C ILE A 111 5.77 -12.40 -21.83
N PRO A 112 4.86 -11.50 -22.28
CA PRO A 112 3.50 -11.85 -22.68
C PRO A 112 3.45 -12.88 -23.81
#